data_AF-B1PUE8-F1
#
_entry.id   AF-B1PUE8-F1
#
_cell.length_a   1.000
_cell.length_b   1.000
_cell.length_c   1.000
_cell.angle_alpha   90.00
_cell.angle_beta   90.00
_cell.angle_gamma   90.00
#
_symmetry.space_group_name_H-M   'P 1'
#
loop_
_entity.id
_entity.type
_entity.pdbx_description
1 polymer ?
#
loop_
_entity_poly.entity_id
_entity_poly.type
_entity_poly.pdbx_seq_one_letter_code
_entity_poly.pdbx_strand_id
1 'polypeptide(L)'
;WTMGLNQHTRGVWANHLVYNLHLLTSKIATPGNSPFSLTGQPSACGTAREVGTFSHRLPADMVVTNPKHRAKTEEIWRLPPGTIPAQPGYHAVLQNRMLKDGKLSAYWVQCNNNMQAAPNMMQEGLPGYRNPENFIVVSDAYPTVTTLAADLVLPTAMWVEKEG
;
A
#
# COMPACT_ATOMS: atom_id res chain seq x y z
N TRP A 1 2.09 19.58 -3.66
CA TRP A 1 1.37 19.34 -2.38
C TRP A 1 1.78 18.00 -1.79
N THR A 2 1.52 17.75 -0.49
CA THR A 2 1.79 16.46 0.21
C THR A 2 0.54 16.01 1.01
N MET A 3 0.69 15.67 2.29
CA MET A 3 -0.35 15.06 3.13
C MET A 3 -1.53 15.98 3.38
N GLY A 4 -1.34 17.31 3.38
CA GLY A 4 -2.46 18.25 3.56
C GLY A 4 -3.59 18.09 2.53
N LEU A 5 -3.28 17.64 1.31
CA LEU A 5 -4.29 17.28 0.31
C LEU A 5 -4.57 15.78 0.27
N ASN A 6 -3.56 14.94 0.55
CA ASN A 6 -3.68 13.48 0.35
C ASN A 6 -4.41 12.79 1.52
N GLN A 7 -4.16 13.19 2.76
CA GLN A 7 -4.82 12.65 3.96
C GLN A 7 -6.13 13.39 4.23
N HIS A 8 -7.05 13.31 3.28
CA HIS A 8 -8.33 14.00 3.33
C HIS A 8 -9.45 13.10 2.82
N THR A 9 -10.61 13.16 3.45
CA THR A 9 -11.85 12.47 3.02
C THR A 9 -12.34 12.82 1.60
N ARG A 10 -11.73 13.82 0.97
CA ARG A 10 -11.97 14.30 -0.41
C ARG A 10 -10.65 14.51 -1.16
N GLY A 11 -9.58 13.83 -0.75
CA GLY A 11 -8.22 14.08 -1.26
C GLY A 11 -8.11 13.90 -2.78
N VAL A 12 -8.80 12.91 -3.35
CA VAL A 12 -8.86 12.71 -4.81
C VAL A 12 -9.43 13.95 -5.51
N TRP A 13 -10.51 14.54 -4.99
CA TRP A 13 -11.11 15.74 -5.56
C TRP A 13 -10.21 16.96 -5.39
N ALA A 14 -9.57 17.12 -4.23
CA ALA A 14 -8.61 18.19 -4.01
C ALA A 14 -7.46 18.14 -5.02
N ASN A 15 -6.94 16.94 -5.32
CA ASN A 15 -5.94 16.72 -6.36
C ASN A 15 -6.49 17.14 -7.74
N HIS A 16 -7.67 16.67 -8.12
CA HIS A 16 -8.31 17.06 -9.40
C HIS A 16 -8.48 18.58 -9.52
N LEU A 17 -8.93 19.25 -8.46
CA LEU A 17 -9.13 20.70 -8.47
C LEU A 17 -7.82 21.48 -8.68
N VAL A 18 -6.72 21.03 -8.08
CA VAL A 18 -5.39 21.62 -8.34
C VAL A 18 -4.99 21.45 -9.80
N TYR A 19 -5.21 20.27 -10.38
CA TYR A 19 -4.95 20.03 -11.80
C TYR A 19 -5.84 20.91 -12.69
N ASN A 20 -7.14 21.06 -12.38
CA ASN A 20 -8.05 21.90 -13.17
C ASN A 20 -7.53 23.33 -13.33
N LEU A 21 -6.99 23.94 -12.27
CA LEU A 21 -6.39 25.28 -12.33
C LEU A 21 -5.22 25.35 -13.32
N HIS A 22 -4.36 24.32 -13.32
CA HIS A 22 -3.19 24.26 -14.20
C HIS A 22 -3.59 23.96 -15.64
N LEU A 23 -4.59 23.10 -15.86
CA LEU A 23 -5.12 22.79 -17.18
C LEU A 23 -5.83 24.01 -17.80
N LEU A 24 -6.65 24.73 -17.02
CA LEU A 24 -7.32 25.96 -17.48
C LEU A 24 -6.33 27.05 -17.89
N THR A 25 -5.17 27.11 -17.25
CA THR A 25 -4.14 28.12 -17.53
C THR A 25 -3.01 27.60 -18.42
N SER A 26 -3.10 26.35 -18.92
CA SER A 26 -2.06 25.66 -19.70
C SER A 26 -0.68 25.65 -19.03
N LYS A 27 -0.65 25.64 -17.70
CA LYS A 27 0.54 25.63 -16.85
C LYS A 27 0.97 24.21 -16.51
N ILE A 28 1.37 23.44 -17.52
CA ILE A 28 1.71 22.03 -17.36
C ILE A 28 2.82 21.60 -18.32
N ALA A 29 3.61 20.60 -17.92
CA ALA A 29 4.59 19.90 -18.75
C ALA A 29 5.63 20.81 -19.45
N THR A 30 5.98 21.94 -18.83
CA THR A 30 7.05 22.83 -19.28
C THR A 30 8.04 23.09 -18.13
N PRO A 31 9.35 23.30 -18.41
CA PRO A 31 10.34 23.51 -17.36
C PRO A 31 9.95 24.65 -16.40
N GLY A 32 9.91 24.36 -15.11
CA GLY A 32 9.50 25.31 -14.07
C GLY A 32 7.99 25.58 -13.97
N ASN A 33 7.16 24.91 -14.77
CA ASN A 33 5.73 25.21 -14.89
C ASN A 33 4.87 23.94 -14.98
N SER A 34 4.56 23.36 -13.82
CA SER A 34 3.75 22.15 -13.71
C SER A 34 3.19 21.95 -12.30
N PRO A 35 1.99 21.38 -12.13
CA PRO A 35 1.53 20.91 -10.83
C PRO A 35 2.41 19.74 -10.35
N PHE A 36 2.84 19.78 -9.09
CA PHE A 36 3.76 18.77 -8.54
C PHE A 36 3.23 18.15 -7.24
N SER A 37 2.79 16.88 -7.34
CA SER A 37 2.47 16.04 -6.18
C SER A 37 3.76 15.49 -5.58
N LEU A 38 4.09 15.93 -4.36
CA LEU A 38 5.28 15.49 -3.64
C LEU A 38 5.01 14.15 -2.97
N THR A 39 6.01 13.27 -3.02
CA THR A 39 5.98 11.96 -2.39
C THR A 39 6.82 11.98 -1.12
N GLY A 40 6.28 11.43 -0.02
CA GLY A 40 6.95 11.46 1.29
C GLY A 40 7.98 10.35 1.47
N GLN A 41 7.56 9.10 1.33
CA GLN A 41 8.46 7.94 1.49
C GLN A 41 9.42 7.81 0.29
N PRO A 42 10.67 7.37 0.53
CA PRO A 42 11.74 7.40 -0.48
C PRO A 42 11.41 6.62 -1.76
N SER A 43 10.73 5.48 -1.65
CA SER A 43 10.33 4.65 -2.80
C SER A 43 8.83 4.38 -2.86
N ALA A 44 8.00 5.32 -2.38
CA ALA A 44 6.55 5.20 -2.61
C ALA A 44 6.19 5.31 -4.11
N CYS A 45 6.97 6.04 -4.92
CA CYS A 45 6.86 6.01 -6.37
C CYS A 45 7.37 4.68 -6.94
N GLY A 46 8.68 4.46 -6.87
CA GLY A 46 9.37 3.36 -7.54
C GLY A 46 8.92 1.96 -7.10
N THR A 47 8.68 1.76 -5.80
CA THR A 47 8.24 0.46 -5.30
C THR A 47 6.72 0.40 -5.23
N ALA A 48 6.07 1.19 -4.37
CA ALA A 48 4.65 0.96 -4.11
C ALA A 48 3.78 1.21 -5.36
N ARG A 49 3.96 2.36 -6.03
CA ARG A 49 3.09 2.80 -7.15
C ARG A 49 3.45 2.13 -8.47
N GLU A 50 4.74 2.07 -8.81
CA GLU A 50 5.22 1.56 -10.10
C GLU A 50 5.23 0.03 -10.16
N VAL A 51 5.73 -0.67 -9.12
CA VAL A 51 5.57 -2.14 -9.01
C VAL A 51 4.13 -2.52 -8.69
N GLY A 52 3.37 -1.64 -8.03
CA GLY A 52 1.95 -1.83 -7.78
C GLY A 52 1.66 -2.73 -6.58
N THR A 53 2.31 -2.51 -5.44
CA THR A 53 2.09 -3.26 -4.19
C THR A 53 0.80 -2.82 -3.48
N PHE A 54 -0.31 -2.76 -4.23
CA PHE A 54 -1.64 -2.40 -3.76
C PHE A 54 -2.62 -3.50 -4.09
N SER A 55 -3.69 -3.57 -3.31
CA SER A 55 -4.68 -4.66 -3.41
C SER A 55 -5.41 -4.76 -4.75
N HIS A 56 -5.33 -3.75 -5.61
CA HIS A 56 -6.03 -3.68 -6.89
C HIS A 56 -5.07 -3.62 -8.10
N ARG A 57 -3.77 -3.80 -7.88
CA ARG A 57 -2.73 -3.43 -8.84
C ARG A 57 -1.92 -4.62 -9.35
N LEU A 58 -1.37 -4.41 -10.53
CA LEU A 58 -0.28 -5.17 -11.14
C LEU A 58 0.81 -4.15 -11.54
N PRO A 59 2.05 -4.59 -11.87
CA PRO A 59 3.13 -3.68 -12.25
C PRO A 59 2.79 -2.76 -13.43
N ALA A 60 3.47 -1.61 -13.53
CA ALA A 60 3.40 -0.69 -14.67
C ALA A 60 1.98 -0.21 -15.02
N ASP A 61 1.33 0.39 -14.03
CA ASP A 61 -0.03 0.92 -14.15
C ASP A 61 -1.16 -0.07 -14.42
N MET A 62 -0.85 -1.36 -14.44
CA MET A 62 -1.83 -2.40 -14.61
C MET A 62 -2.70 -2.59 -13.36
N VAL A 63 -3.86 -3.21 -13.57
CA VAL A 63 -4.88 -3.42 -12.55
C VAL A 63 -5.41 -4.83 -12.63
N VAL A 64 -5.67 -5.42 -11.46
CA VAL A 64 -6.16 -6.80 -11.36
C VAL A 64 -7.54 -6.96 -11.98
N THR A 65 -8.31 -5.89 -12.17
CA THR A 65 -9.67 -5.96 -12.74
C THR A 65 -9.69 -6.10 -14.26
N ASN A 66 -8.61 -5.75 -14.96
CA ASN A 66 -8.54 -5.84 -16.42
C ASN A 66 -8.03 -7.22 -16.88
N PRO A 67 -8.82 -8.00 -17.65
CA PRO A 67 -8.42 -9.34 -18.08
C PRO A 67 -7.17 -9.35 -18.97
N LYS A 68 -6.94 -8.31 -19.79
CA LYS A 68 -5.73 -8.21 -20.63
C LYS A 68 -4.48 -8.00 -19.79
N HIS A 69 -4.60 -7.24 -18.69
CA HIS A 69 -3.50 -7.02 -17.76
C HIS A 69 -3.12 -8.32 -17.04
N ARG A 70 -4.11 -9.05 -16.53
CA ARG A 70 -3.89 -10.35 -15.89
C ARG A 70 -3.25 -11.35 -16.85
N ALA A 71 -3.79 -11.50 -18.06
CA ALA A 71 -3.25 -12.44 -19.05
C ALA A 71 -1.78 -12.14 -19.40
N LYS A 72 -1.42 -10.86 -19.61
CA LYS A 72 -0.04 -10.44 -19.86
C LYS A 72 0.88 -10.76 -18.67
N THR A 73 0.42 -10.50 -17.45
CA THR A 73 1.22 -10.80 -16.25
C THR A 73 1.37 -12.31 -16.03
N GLU A 74 0.31 -13.09 -16.21
CA GLU A 74 0.32 -14.55 -16.13
C GLU A 74 1.30 -15.16 -17.14
N GLU A 75 1.33 -14.66 -18.38
CA GLU A 75 2.30 -15.07 -19.39
C GLU A 75 3.75 -14.80 -18.95
N ILE A 76 4.05 -13.58 -18.50
CA ILE A 76 5.40 -13.19 -18.05
C ILE A 76 5.83 -14.03 -16.84
N TRP A 77 4.93 -14.25 -15.89
CA TRP A 77 5.19 -15.04 -14.67
C TRP A 77 5.06 -16.55 -14.88
N ARG A 78 4.73 -17.00 -16.10
CA ARG A 78 4.53 -18.42 -16.46
C ARG A 78 3.51 -19.12 -15.55
N LEU A 79 2.41 -18.42 -15.26
CA LEU A 79 1.29 -18.93 -14.48
C LEU A 79 0.20 -19.49 -15.41
N PRO A 80 -0.59 -20.49 -14.94
CA PRO A 80 -1.79 -20.90 -15.65
C PRO A 80 -2.76 -19.72 -15.87
N PRO A 81 -3.49 -19.68 -16.99
CA PRO A 81 -4.51 -18.65 -17.23
C PRO A 81 -5.55 -18.59 -16.12
N GLY A 82 -5.86 -17.38 -15.64
CA GLY A 82 -6.84 -17.14 -14.58
C GLY A 82 -6.34 -17.37 -13.15
N THR A 83 -5.03 -17.59 -12.95
CA THR A 83 -4.41 -17.70 -11.62
C THR A 83 -4.51 -16.39 -10.84
N ILE A 84 -4.37 -15.24 -11.51
CA ILE A 84 -4.43 -13.94 -10.85
C ILE A 84 -5.90 -13.59 -10.55
N PRO A 85 -6.26 -13.28 -9.29
CA PRO A 85 -7.63 -12.90 -8.95
C PRO A 85 -8.07 -11.63 -9.67
N ALA A 86 -9.30 -11.63 -10.19
CA ALA A 86 -9.90 -10.45 -10.82
C ALA A 86 -10.39 -9.40 -9.81
N GLN A 87 -10.61 -9.83 -8.56
CA GLN A 87 -11.19 -9.00 -7.51
C GLN A 87 -10.09 -8.29 -6.70
N PRO A 88 -10.19 -6.97 -6.49
CA PRO A 88 -9.31 -6.26 -5.57
C PRO A 88 -9.33 -6.89 -4.17
N GLY A 89 -8.15 -7.07 -3.58
CA GLY A 89 -8.01 -7.51 -2.20
C GLY A 89 -8.30 -6.41 -1.17
N TYR A 90 -8.04 -6.71 0.10
CA TYR A 90 -8.23 -5.77 1.20
C TYR A 90 -7.20 -4.64 1.17
N HIS A 91 -7.66 -3.39 1.16
CA HIS A 91 -6.80 -2.21 1.37
C HIS A 91 -6.45 -2.02 2.85
N ALA A 92 -5.45 -1.19 3.19
CA ALA A 92 -4.88 -1.09 4.55
C ALA A 92 -5.90 -1.03 5.70
N VAL A 93 -6.86 -0.10 5.67
CA VAL A 93 -7.90 -0.01 6.71
C VAL A 93 -8.83 -1.23 6.71
N LEU A 94 -9.17 -1.77 5.53
CA LEU A 94 -10.01 -2.96 5.44
C LEU A 94 -9.29 -4.19 5.98
N GLN A 95 -7.96 -4.30 5.83
CA GLN A 95 -7.17 -5.38 6.44
C GLN A 95 -7.34 -5.39 7.96
N ASN A 96 -7.29 -4.23 8.63
CA ASN A 96 -7.50 -4.14 10.09
C ASN A 96 -8.91 -4.59 10.49
N ARG A 97 -9.94 -4.22 9.71
CA ARG A 97 -11.31 -4.70 9.94
C ARG A 97 -11.44 -6.20 9.75
N MET A 98 -10.84 -6.74 8.68
CA MET A 98 -10.92 -8.18 8.39
C MET A 98 -10.12 -9.01 9.40
N LEU A 99 -9.02 -8.48 9.95
CA LEU A 99 -8.30 -9.08 11.09
C LEU A 99 -9.20 -9.12 12.32
N LYS A 100 -9.81 -7.99 12.68
CA LYS A 100 -10.74 -7.92 13.81
C LYS A 100 -11.90 -8.91 13.65
N ASP A 101 -12.46 -9.01 12.45
CA ASP A 101 -13.62 -9.85 12.14
C ASP A 101 -13.24 -11.34 11.93
N GLY A 102 -11.97 -11.74 12.08
CA GLY A 102 -11.50 -13.12 11.87
C GLY A 102 -11.56 -13.61 10.41
N LYS A 103 -11.72 -12.68 9.44
CA LYS A 103 -11.77 -12.99 8.00
C LYS A 103 -10.41 -12.98 7.33
N LEU A 104 -9.41 -12.38 7.97
CA LEU A 104 -8.02 -12.40 7.57
C LEU A 104 -7.22 -12.98 8.73
N SER A 105 -6.83 -14.25 8.61
CA SER A 105 -6.22 -14.99 9.73
C SER A 105 -4.71 -15.18 9.62
N ALA A 106 -4.10 -14.83 8.49
CA ALA A 106 -2.66 -14.82 8.33
C ALA A 106 -2.23 -13.46 7.78
N TYR A 107 -1.37 -12.76 8.50
CA TYR A 107 -0.96 -11.41 8.13
C TYR A 107 0.52 -11.18 8.35
N TRP A 108 1.22 -10.86 7.28
CA TRP A 108 2.65 -10.57 7.30
C TRP A 108 2.91 -9.11 6.99
N VAL A 109 3.41 -8.38 7.99
CA VAL A 109 3.81 -6.99 7.89
C VAL A 109 5.30 -6.93 7.57
N GLN A 110 5.67 -6.18 6.54
CA GLN A 110 7.05 -5.98 6.13
C GLN A 110 7.38 -4.50 6.06
N CYS A 111 8.49 -4.08 6.68
CA CYS A 111 9.00 -2.70 6.60
C CYS A 111 7.97 -1.63 7.02
N ASN A 112 7.16 -1.92 8.05
CA ASN A 112 6.07 -1.03 8.47
C ASN A 112 5.74 -1.20 9.97
N ASN A 113 5.57 -0.07 10.67
CA ASN A 113 5.14 0.00 12.07
C ASN A 113 3.66 0.44 12.19
N ASN A 114 2.75 -0.32 11.58
CA ASN A 114 1.32 0.01 11.47
C ASN A 114 0.60 0.15 12.81
N MET A 115 0.99 -0.61 13.85
CA MET A 115 0.37 -0.51 15.18
C MET A 115 0.56 0.88 15.81
N GLN A 116 1.57 1.63 15.37
CA GLN A 116 1.79 3.02 15.77
C GLN A 116 1.28 4.03 14.74
N ALA A 117 1.37 3.72 13.45
CA ALA A 117 1.12 4.68 12.37
C ALA A 117 -0.32 4.70 11.84
N ALA A 118 -1.03 3.57 11.89
CA ALA A 118 -2.36 3.46 11.29
C ALA A 118 -3.47 4.03 12.21
N PRO A 119 -4.57 4.53 11.62
CA PRO A 119 -5.62 5.18 12.40
C PRO A 119 -6.43 4.18 13.23
N ASN A 120 -7.02 4.69 14.32
CA ASN A 120 -8.04 3.99 15.10
C ASN A 120 -7.63 2.58 15.61
N MET A 121 -6.38 2.46 16.04
CA MET A 121 -5.77 1.17 16.31
C MET A 121 -6.41 0.41 17.47
N MET A 122 -6.91 1.13 18.48
CA MET A 122 -7.61 0.51 19.62
C MET A 122 -8.95 -0.14 19.23
N GLN A 123 -9.59 0.30 18.14
CA GLN A 123 -10.88 -0.26 17.72
C GLN A 123 -10.76 -1.40 16.73
N GLU A 124 -9.79 -1.35 15.81
CA GLU A 124 -9.67 -2.30 14.71
C GLU A 124 -8.38 -3.12 14.80
N GLY A 125 -7.22 -2.48 14.65
CA GLY A 125 -5.99 -3.24 14.45
C GLY A 125 -5.46 -3.93 15.71
N LEU A 126 -5.46 -3.33 16.89
CA LEU A 126 -5.00 -4.04 18.11
C LEU A 126 -5.89 -5.26 18.44
N PRO A 127 -7.24 -5.15 18.47
CA PRO A 127 -8.10 -6.32 18.61
C PRO A 127 -7.88 -7.38 17.52
N GLY A 128 -7.64 -6.96 16.27
CA GLY A 128 -7.35 -7.87 15.17
C GLY A 128 -6.00 -8.57 15.28
N TYR A 129 -4.93 -7.85 15.62
CA TYR A 129 -3.58 -8.41 15.78
C TYR A 129 -3.48 -9.35 16.99
N ARG A 130 -4.31 -9.14 18.02
CA ARG A 130 -4.35 -9.98 19.23
C ARG A 130 -5.49 -10.99 19.23
N ASN A 131 -6.22 -11.12 18.12
CA ASN A 131 -7.24 -12.14 17.97
C ASN A 131 -6.55 -13.52 17.91
N PRO A 132 -6.88 -14.48 18.79
CA PRO A 132 -6.24 -15.80 18.81
C PRO A 132 -6.47 -16.63 17.53
N GLU A 133 -7.43 -16.27 16.69
CA GLU A 133 -7.65 -16.92 15.38
C GLU A 133 -6.69 -16.41 14.29
N ASN A 134 -5.93 -15.34 14.57
CA ASN A 134 -5.02 -14.73 13.62
C ASN A 134 -3.56 -15.06 13.97
N PHE A 135 -2.73 -15.14 12.94
CA PHE A 135 -1.28 -15.29 13.07
C PHE A 135 -0.56 -14.13 12.40
N ILE A 136 0.15 -13.34 13.20
CA ILE A 136 0.80 -12.10 12.78
C ILE A 136 2.32 -12.29 12.71
N VAL A 137 2.86 -12.10 11.51
CA VAL A 137 4.30 -12.08 11.26
C VAL A 137 4.74 -10.64 11.02
N VAL A 138 5.85 -10.21 11.63
CA VAL A 138 6.44 -8.89 11.39
C VAL A 138 7.92 -9.02 11.04
N SER A 139 8.29 -8.51 9.88
CA SER A 139 9.68 -8.36 9.44
C SER A 139 10.14 -6.93 9.67
N ASP A 140 10.99 -6.74 10.67
CA ASP A 140 11.53 -5.44 11.07
C ASP A 140 12.99 -5.57 11.53
N ALA A 141 13.73 -4.47 11.49
CA ALA A 141 15.10 -4.37 11.99
C ALA A 141 15.13 -4.05 13.50
N TYR A 142 14.04 -3.48 14.04
CA TYR A 142 13.94 -3.07 15.44
C TYR A 142 12.70 -3.66 16.13
N PRO A 143 12.71 -3.76 17.48
CA PRO A 143 11.52 -4.12 18.25
C PRO A 143 10.54 -2.94 18.32
N THR A 144 9.74 -2.74 17.27
CA THR A 144 8.72 -1.69 17.17
C THR A 144 7.42 -2.02 17.93
N VAL A 145 6.52 -1.04 18.07
CA VAL A 145 5.17 -1.27 18.64
C VAL A 145 4.44 -2.39 17.87
N THR A 146 4.66 -2.49 16.56
CA THR A 146 4.05 -3.53 15.73
C THR A 146 4.67 -4.90 15.98
N THR A 147 6.00 -5.01 16.17
CA THR A 147 6.62 -6.29 16.52
C THR A 147 6.18 -6.78 17.90
N LEU A 148 5.93 -5.87 18.85
CA LEU A 148 5.45 -6.24 20.19
C LEU A 148 4.02 -6.81 20.18
N ALA A 149 3.24 -6.54 19.13
CA ALA A 149 1.90 -7.07 18.95
C ALA A 149 1.88 -8.36 18.09
N ALA A 150 3.02 -8.79 17.54
CA ALA A 150 3.14 -9.93 16.63
C ALA A 150 3.25 -11.27 17.35
N ASP A 151 3.02 -12.34 16.61
CA ASP A 151 3.23 -13.72 17.08
C ASP A 151 4.60 -14.27 16.64
N LEU A 152 5.11 -13.80 15.49
CA LEU A 152 6.45 -14.11 14.99
C LEU A 152 7.14 -12.83 14.51
N VAL A 153 8.35 -12.60 15.02
CA VAL A 153 9.22 -11.50 14.58
C VAL A 153 10.39 -12.08 13.79
N LEU A 154 10.58 -11.58 12.57
CA LEU A 154 11.66 -11.97 11.67
C LEU A 154 12.70 -10.84 11.60
N PRO A 155 13.93 -11.02 12.14
CA PRO A 155 14.97 -10.01 12.06
C PRO A 155 15.35 -9.76 10.60
N THR A 156 15.33 -8.49 10.18
CA THR A 156 15.40 -8.12 8.76
C THR A 156 16.56 -7.17 8.49
N ALA A 157 17.37 -7.48 7.46
CA ALA A 157 18.43 -6.60 7.00
C ALA A 157 17.89 -5.28 6.44
N MET A 158 18.53 -4.16 6.77
CA MET A 158 18.07 -2.81 6.45
C MET A 158 19.06 -1.99 5.60
N TRP A 159 18.50 -1.10 4.79
CA TRP A 159 19.24 -0.09 4.02
C TRP A 159 20.49 -0.65 3.31
N VAL A 160 21.69 -0.16 3.65
CA VAL A 160 22.98 -0.53 3.01
C VAL A 160 23.48 -1.93 3.34
N GLU A 161 22.79 -2.68 4.20
CA GLU A 161 23.08 -4.11 4.43
C GLU A 161 22.71 -4.98 3.23
N LYS A 162 22.02 -4.41 2.22
CA LYS A 162 21.65 -5.05 0.96
C LYS A 162 21.70 -4.06 -0.21
N GLU A 163 21.73 -4.61 -1.43
CA GLU A 163 21.48 -3.85 -2.66
C GLU A 163 19.99 -3.52 -2.81
N GLY A 164 19.65 -2.41 -3.47
CA GLY A 164 18.28 -1.93 -3.65
C GLY A 164 18.08 -1.17 -4.95
#